data_AF-A0A3M1HST7-F1
#
_entry.id   AF-A0A3M1HST7-F1
#
_cell.length_a   1.000
_cell.length_b   1.000
_cell.length_c   1.000
_cell.angle_alpha   90.00
_cell.angle_beta   90.00
_cell.angle_gamma   90.00
#
_symmetry.space_group_name_H-M   'P 1'
#
loop_
_entity.id
_entity.type
_entity.pdbx_description
1 polymer ?
#
loop_
_entity_poly.entity_id
_entity_poly.type
_entity_poly.pdbx_seq_one_letter_code
_entity_poly.pdbx_strand_id
1 'polypeptide(L)'
;MLNNLLLMADDGMLSVVGNNLEMEATAQVEVETARPGQATVHAHKLFEALREVDDETVTIEHNDGFVSVRSQSARFRFVSQPAENYPRLEREQPKAAFEVEGETLS
;
A
#
# COMPACT_ATOMS: atom_id res chain seq x y z
N MET A 1 0.66 15.08 9.93
CA MET A 1 -0.04 14.34 8.86
C MET A 1 0.65 13.00 8.72
N LEU A 2 -0.09 11.90 8.80
CA LEU A 2 0.47 10.59 8.56
C LEU A 2 0.75 10.46 7.06
N ASN A 3 2.00 10.20 6.71
CA ASN A 3 2.46 10.20 5.32
C ASN A 3 2.84 8.79 4.82
N ASN A 4 2.56 7.75 5.60
CA ASN A 4 2.98 6.40 5.26
C ASN A 4 1.82 5.60 4.67
N LEU A 5 2.16 4.71 3.76
CA LEU A 5 1.30 3.63 3.30
C LEU A 5 1.71 2.35 4.03
N LEU A 6 0.72 1.53 4.36
CA LEU A 6 0.93 0.13 4.73
C LEU A 6 0.76 -0.73 3.47
N LEU A 7 1.80 -1.50 3.17
CA LEU A 7 1.81 -2.48 2.09
C LEU A 7 1.65 -3.86 2.69
N MET A 8 0.72 -4.65 2.15
CA MET A 8 0.49 -6.04 2.54
C MET A 8 0.38 -6.90 1.29
N ALA A 9 1.34 -7.81 1.10
CA ALA A 9 1.29 -8.78 0.01
C ALA A 9 0.95 -10.15 0.58
N ASP A 10 -0.11 -10.75 0.09
CA ASP A 10 -0.51 -12.12 0.42
C ASP A 10 -1.42 -12.70 -0.68
N ASP A 11 -1.35 -14.00 -0.90
CA ASP A 11 -2.21 -14.76 -1.83
C ASP A 11 -2.41 -14.10 -3.23
N GLY A 12 -1.33 -13.61 -3.83
CA GLY A 12 -1.40 -12.99 -5.17
C GLY A 12 -1.98 -11.57 -5.19
N MET A 13 -2.16 -10.94 -4.03
CA MET A 13 -2.77 -9.63 -3.90
C MET A 13 -1.88 -8.68 -3.09
N LEU A 14 -1.65 -7.48 -3.61
CA LEU A 14 -1.06 -6.38 -2.88
C LEU A 14 -2.18 -5.43 -2.43
N SER A 15 -2.35 -5.33 -1.11
CA SER A 15 -3.18 -4.30 -0.49
C SER A 15 -2.31 -3.11 -0.10
N VAL A 16 -2.71 -1.91 -0.54
CA VAL A 16 -2.09 -0.63 -0.22
C VAL A 16 -3.06 0.18 0.61
N VAL A 17 -2.73 0.39 1.87
CA VAL A 17 -3.59 1.08 2.84
C VAL A 17 -2.99 2.45 3.17
N GLY A 18 -3.81 3.48 3.08
CA GLY A 18 -3.50 4.85 3.50
C GLY A 18 -4.58 5.37 4.45
N ASN A 19 -4.20 6.04 5.54
CA ASN A 19 -5.16 6.73 6.40
C ASN A 19 -4.66 8.07 6.94
N ASN A 20 -5.59 8.89 7.40
CA ASN A 20 -5.34 10.16 8.08
C ASN A 20 -5.81 10.15 9.55
N LEU A 21 -5.94 8.96 10.16
CA LEU A 21 -6.52 8.71 11.49
C LEU A 21 -8.02 8.95 11.65
N GLU A 22 -8.72 9.38 10.60
CA GLU A 22 -10.18 9.53 10.59
C GLU A 22 -10.82 8.64 9.52
N MET A 23 -10.14 8.51 8.38
CA MET A 23 -10.56 7.72 7.24
C MET A 23 -9.41 6.85 6.74
N GLU A 24 -9.74 5.67 6.25
CA GLU A 24 -8.84 4.73 5.61
C GLU A 24 -9.29 4.45 4.18
N ALA A 25 -8.34 4.49 3.25
CA ALA A 25 -8.53 4.02 1.89
C ALA A 25 -7.65 2.78 1.69
N THR A 26 -8.21 1.77 1.03
CA THR A 26 -7.48 0.56 0.63
C THR A 26 -7.60 0.39 -0.87
N ALA A 27 -6.47 0.31 -1.56
CA ALA A 27 -6.40 -0.11 -2.95
C ALA A 27 -5.85 -1.54 -3.00
N GLN A 28 -6.34 -2.33 -3.95
CA GLN A 28 -5.94 -3.71 -4.16
C GLN A 28 -5.52 -3.90 -5.61
N VAL A 29 -4.41 -4.61 -5.82
CA VAL A 29 -3.90 -4.94 -7.15
C VAL A 29 -3.34 -6.36 -7.14
N GLU A 30 -3.67 -7.12 -8.18
CA GLU A 30 -3.12 -8.46 -8.38
C GLU A 30 -1.62 -8.38 -8.65
N VAL A 31 -0.85 -9.25 -8.00
CA VAL A 31 0.61 -9.29 -8.09
C VAL A 31 1.12 -10.73 -8.02
N GLU A 32 2.31 -10.97 -8.56
CA GLU A 32 3.04 -12.20 -8.26
C GLU A 32 3.65 -12.11 -6.86
N THR A 33 3.07 -12.83 -5.90
CA THR A 33 3.57 -12.84 -4.52
C THR A 33 4.68 -13.87 -4.37
N ALA A 34 5.94 -13.41 -4.44
CA ALA A 34 7.10 -14.28 -4.18
C ALA A 34 7.18 -14.72 -2.72
N ARG A 35 6.90 -13.80 -1.78
CA ARG A 35 6.84 -14.05 -0.32
C ARG A 35 5.79 -13.13 0.32
N PRO A 36 4.85 -13.68 1.10
CA PRO A 36 3.91 -12.85 1.85
C PRO A 36 4.63 -11.96 2.87
N GLY A 37 4.06 -10.79 3.16
CA GLY A 37 4.63 -9.89 4.15
C GLY A 37 3.98 -8.52 4.18
N GLN A 38 4.45 -7.71 5.13
CA GLN A 38 3.98 -6.34 5.32
C GLN A 38 5.13 -5.38 5.58
N ALA A 39 4.96 -4.14 5.13
CA ALA A 39 5.91 -3.06 5.31
C ALA A 39 5.19 -1.71 5.34
N THR A 40 5.84 -0.68 5.88
CA THR A 40 5.30 0.69 5.78
C THR A 40 6.32 1.59 5.12
N VAL A 41 5.87 2.45 4.23
CA VAL A 41 6.74 3.29 3.41
C VAL A 41 6.12 4.66 3.22
N HIS A 42 6.96 5.70 3.13
CA HIS A 42 6.50 7.07 2.92
C HIS A 42 5.83 7.19 1.55
N ALA A 43 4.54 7.51 1.54
CA ALA A 43 3.67 7.56 0.36
C ALA A 43 4.26 8.40 -0.76
N HIS A 44 4.62 9.65 -0.45
CA HIS A 44 5.19 10.57 -1.44
C HIS A 44 6.51 10.08 -2.03
N LYS A 45 7.38 9.44 -1.21
CA LYS A 45 8.68 8.95 -1.71
C LYS A 45 8.51 7.75 -2.62
N LEU A 46 7.60 6.85 -2.26
CA LEU A 46 7.25 5.70 -3.11
C LEU A 46 6.63 6.18 -4.42
N PHE A 47 5.70 7.13 -4.38
CA PHE A 47 5.04 7.67 -5.56
C PHE A 47 6.03 8.33 -6.53
N GLU A 48 6.90 9.21 -6.04
CA GLU A 48 7.89 9.87 -6.89
C GLU A 48 8.86 8.84 -7.52
N ALA A 49 9.30 7.84 -6.76
CA ALA A 49 10.14 6.77 -7.31
C ALA A 49 9.43 5.94 -8.38
N LEU A 50 8.16 5.58 -8.19
CA LEU A 50 7.40 4.82 -9.18
C LEU A 50 7.12 5.64 -10.45
N ARG A 51 7.03 6.98 -10.35
CA ARG A 51 6.89 7.86 -11.52
C ARG A 51 8.14 7.96 -12.38
N GLU A 52 9.30 7.64 -11.83
CA GLU A 52 10.57 7.61 -12.58
C GLU A 52 10.78 6.27 -13.32
N VAL A 53 9.90 5.29 -13.13
CA VAL A 53 10.00 3.97 -13.75
C VAL A 53 9.05 3.87 -14.95
N ASP A 54 9.63 3.68 -16.13
CA ASP A 54 8.89 3.40 -17.37
C ASP A 54 8.75 1.90 -17.68
N ASP A 55 9.30 1.03 -16.82
CA ASP A 55 9.27 -0.42 -17.00
C ASP A 55 7.89 -1.01 -16.70
N GLU A 56 7.51 -2.04 -17.45
CA GLU A 56 6.23 -2.75 -17.28
C GLU A 56 6.09 -3.43 -15.91
N THR A 57 7.20 -3.83 -15.30
CA THR A 57 7.19 -4.57 -14.03
C THR A 57 8.19 -3.97 -13.05
N VAL A 58 7.76 -3.86 -11.80
CA VAL A 58 8.60 -3.51 -10.65
C VAL A 58 8.57 -4.62 -9.60
N THR A 59 9.72 -4.89 -9.00
CA THR A 59 9.84 -5.79 -7.85
C THR A 59 9.95 -4.97 -6.58
N ILE A 60 9.07 -5.26 -5.61
CA ILE A 60 9.09 -4.66 -4.28
C ILE A 60 9.53 -5.73 -3.28
N GLU A 61 10.56 -5.44 -2.49
CA GLU A 61 11.05 -6.33 -1.44
C GLU A 61 11.20 -5.60 -0.12
N HIS A 62 10.83 -6.24 0.98
CA HIS A 62 11.06 -5.75 2.34
C HIS A 62 12.07 -6.65 3.07
N ASN A 63 13.19 -6.06 3.49
CA ASN A 63 14.21 -6.75 4.29
C ASN A 63 14.94 -5.78 5.21
N ASP A 64 15.35 -6.25 6.39
CA ASP A 64 16.19 -5.52 7.34
C ASP A 64 15.74 -4.08 7.65
N GLY A 65 14.41 -3.84 7.69
CA GLY A 65 13.84 -2.52 7.93
C GLY A 65 13.87 -1.58 6.71
N PHE A 66 14.01 -2.11 5.49
CA PHE A 66 13.99 -1.34 4.26
C PHE A 66 13.04 -1.92 3.22
N VAL A 67 12.31 -1.04 2.54
CA VAL A 67 11.58 -1.37 1.32
C VAL A 67 12.46 -1.00 0.12
N SER A 68 12.76 -1.96 -0.73
CA SER A 68 13.46 -1.75 -2.00
C SER A 68 12.48 -1.89 -3.16
N VAL A 69 12.51 -0.94 -4.08
CA VAL A 69 11.80 -1.00 -5.37
C VAL A 69 12.83 -1.15 -6.46
N ARG A 70 12.67 -2.14 -7.34
CA ARG A 70 13.61 -2.41 -8.44
C ARG A 70 12.85 -2.57 -9.73
N SER A 71 13.42 -2.05 -10.79
CA SER A 71 13.03 -2.31 -12.16
C SER A 71 14.28 -2.56 -13.00
N GLN A 72 14.15 -2.62 -14.32
CA GLN A 72 15.32 -2.73 -15.20
C GLN A 72 16.10 -1.41 -15.25
N SER A 73 15.38 -0.29 -15.24
CA SER A 73 15.93 1.06 -15.38
C SER A 73 16.32 1.73 -14.05
N ALA A 74 15.74 1.32 -12.92
CA ALA A 74 15.93 2.04 -11.66
C ALA A 74 15.94 1.14 -10.41
N ARG A 75 16.52 1.67 -9.33
CA ARG A 75 16.51 1.04 -8.01
C ARG A 75 16.41 2.09 -6.91
N PHE A 76 15.40 1.94 -6.06
CA PHE A 76 15.15 2.81 -4.92
C PHE A 76 15.16 2.00 -3.63
N ARG A 77 15.52 2.66 -2.53
CA ARG A 77 15.50 2.06 -1.19
C ARG A 77 14.98 3.07 -0.18
N PHE A 78 14.01 2.65 0.61
CA PHE A 78 13.36 3.46 1.65
C PHE A 78 13.53 2.79 3.00
N VAL A 79 13.70 3.60 4.03
CA VAL A 79 13.56 3.11 5.41
C VAL A 79 12.09 2.74 5.64
N SER A 80 11.86 1.50 6.06
CA SER A 80 10.55 1.03 6.48
C SER A 80 10.35 1.32 7.96
N GLN A 81 9.12 1.62 8.35
CA GLN A 81 8.74 1.53 9.76
C GLN A 81 8.09 0.15 10.03
N PRO A 82 8.11 -0.33 11.29
CA PRO A 82 7.43 -1.57 11.64
C PRO A 82 5.94 -1.50 11.28
N ALA A 83 5.44 -2.49 10.55
CA ALA A 83 4.04 -2.50 10.12
C ALA A 83 3.04 -2.58 11.28
N GLU A 84 3.45 -3.16 12.41
CA GLU A 84 2.69 -3.16 13.67
C GLU A 84 2.46 -1.76 14.25
N ASN A 85 3.31 -0.78 13.91
CA ASN A 85 3.15 0.60 14.33
C ASN A 85 2.27 1.41 13.37
N TYR A 86 1.79 0.82 12.28
CA TYR A 86 0.87 1.51 11.38
C TYR A 86 -0.47 1.70 12.10
N PRO A 87 -0.99 2.94 12.21
CA PRO A 87 -2.24 3.17 12.91
C PRO A 87 -3.36 2.51 12.13
N ARG A 88 -4.14 1.67 12.81
CA ARG A 88 -5.33 1.04 12.25
C ARG A 88 -6.56 1.75 12.80
N LEU A 89 -7.51 2.05 11.93
CA LEU A 89 -8.79 2.59 12.37
C LEU A 89 -9.68 1.46 12.86
N GLU A 90 -10.17 1.58 14.09
CA GLU A 90 -11.23 0.70 14.58
C GLU A 90 -12.50 0.98 13.77
N ARG A 91 -13.04 -0.06 13.12
CA ARG A 91 -14.29 0.05 12.38
C ARG A 91 -15.43 -0.44 13.28
N GLU A 92 -16.39 0.43 13.56
CA GLU A 92 -17.64 0.02 14.19
C GLU A 92 -18.49 -0.80 13.20
N GLN A 93 -19.24 -1.76 13.72
CA GLN A 93 -20.18 -2.49 12.89
C GLN A 93 -21.32 -1.55 12.45
N PRO A 94 -21.63 -1.48 11.15
CA PRO A 94 -22.73 -0.64 10.68
C PRO A 94 -24.06 -1.17 11.25
N LYS A 95 -24.88 -0.26 11.79
CA LYS A 95 -26.23 -0.60 12.30
C LYS A 95 -27.22 -0.93 11.17
N ALA A 96 -26.92 -0.48 9.96
CA ALA A 96 -27.66 -0.76 8.74
C ALA A 96 -26.70 -0.64 7.55
N ALA A 97 -26.92 -1.45 6.51
CA ALA A 97 -26.23 -1.38 5.23
C ALA A 97 -27.25 -1.37 4.10
N PHE A 98 -26.97 -0.62 3.05
CA PHE A 98 -27.80 -0.55 1.85
C PHE A 98 -26.90 -0.49 0.62
N GLU A 99 -27.38 -1.04 -0.48
CA GLU A 99 -26.68 -1.07 -1.77
C GLU A 99 -27.28 -0.01 -2.70
N VAL A 100 -26.42 0.69 -3.44
CA VAL A 100 -26.82 1.76 -4.37
C VAL A 100 -26.04 1.60 -5.66
N GLU A 101 -26.72 1.78 -6.79
CA GLU A 101 -26.10 1.77 -8.10
C GLU A 101 -25.17 2.98 -8.27
N GLY A 102 -23.96 2.77 -8.81
CA GLY A 102 -22.97 3.83 -8.98
C GLY A 102 -23.48 5.01 -9.80
N GLU A 103 -24.32 4.77 -10.81
CA GLU A 103 -24.95 5.81 -11.64
C GLU A 103 -25.88 6.74 -10.84
N THR A 104 -26.40 6.29 -9.69
CA THR A 104 -27.25 7.12 -8.82
C THR A 104 -26.43 8.16 -8.04
N LEU A 105 -25.12 7.94 -7.87
CA LEU A 105 -24.22 8.77 -7.07
C LEU A 105 -23.29 9.66 -7.92
N SER A 106 -23.40 9.58 -9.25
CA SER A 106 -22.60 10.33 -10.22
C SER A 106 -23.23 11.64 -10.69
#